data_AF-A0A661MN53-F1
#
_entry.id   AF-A0A661MN53-F1
#
_cell.length_a   1.000
_cell.length_b   1.000
_cell.length_c   1.000
_cell.angle_alpha   90.00
_cell.angle_beta   90.00
_cell.angle_gamma   90.00
#
_symmetry.space_group_name_H-M   'P 1'
#
loop_
_entity.id
_entity.type
_entity.pdbx_description
1 polymer ?
#
loop_
_entity_poly.entity_id
_entity_poly.type
_entity_poly.pdbx_seq_one_letter_code
_entity_poly.pdbx_strand_id
1 'polypeptide(L)'
;MAEWLSGSADTVFEHVYVGNVAYAHALATFAMLEDAPPALLGNKYFVTDQPADNFFEFMRKFVEPLGYDFPPSSRTIPAWAALLAGRASERFAKLVQPVWKLRPTLTKSSVTVLVNSISVKSTRLADDLGYEPRFTPEEAFDRVMTYYAPRFQKGRAAS
;
A
#
# COMPACT_ATOMS: atom_id res chain seq x y z
N MET A 1 -4.12 -10.07 16.00
CA MET A 1 -4.37 -10.71 14.69
C MET A 1 -5.87 -10.68 14.48
N ALA A 2 -6.34 -10.11 13.37
CA ALA A 2 -7.77 -10.15 13.07
C ALA A 2 -8.22 -11.59 12.81
N GLU A 3 -9.39 -11.95 13.32
CA GLU A 3 -10.01 -13.27 13.07
C GLU A 3 -10.62 -13.36 11.67
N TRP A 4 -10.85 -12.20 11.05
CA TRP A 4 -11.51 -12.05 9.76
C TRP A 4 -10.71 -11.12 8.84
N LEU A 5 -10.59 -11.50 7.58
CA LEU A 5 -10.27 -10.61 6.47
C LEU A 5 -11.59 -10.03 5.97
N SER A 6 -12.04 -8.96 6.63
CA SER A 6 -13.28 -8.25 6.29
C SER A 6 -12.99 -6.90 5.65
N GLY A 7 -13.91 -6.44 4.82
CA GLY A 7 -13.99 -5.03 4.45
C GLY A 7 -14.56 -4.12 5.54
N SER A 8 -14.82 -4.63 6.75
CA SER A 8 -15.28 -3.83 7.89
C SER A 8 -14.13 -3.17 8.65
N ALA A 9 -14.48 -2.25 9.54
CA ALA A 9 -13.69 -1.18 10.15
C ALA A 9 -12.31 -1.53 10.79
N ASP A 10 -11.91 -2.79 10.89
CA ASP A 10 -10.69 -3.19 11.60
C ASP A 10 -9.44 -3.26 10.70
N THR A 11 -9.63 -3.23 9.37
CA THR A 11 -8.55 -3.34 8.38
C THR A 11 -8.05 -1.94 7.98
N VAL A 12 -7.42 -1.27 8.95
CA VAL A 12 -6.92 0.10 8.82
C VAL A 12 -5.46 0.10 8.36
N PHE A 13 -5.18 0.86 7.31
CA PHE A 13 -3.85 1.03 6.73
C PHE A 13 -3.52 2.50 6.51
N GLU A 14 -2.27 2.83 6.74
CA GLU A 14 -1.71 4.07 6.22
C GLU A 14 -1.28 3.86 4.78
N HIS A 15 -1.77 4.76 3.93
CA HIS A 15 -1.35 4.86 2.54
C HIS A 15 -0.42 6.05 2.42
N VAL A 16 0.58 5.94 1.54
CA VAL A 16 1.49 7.04 1.24
C VAL A 16 1.69 7.15 -0.26
N TYR A 17 1.61 8.35 -0.78
CA TYR A 17 1.87 8.62 -2.18
C TYR A 17 3.38 8.54 -2.46
N VAL A 18 3.76 7.79 -3.49
CA VAL A 18 5.17 7.57 -3.86
C VAL A 18 5.93 8.86 -4.12
N GLY A 19 5.25 9.91 -4.60
CA GLY A 19 5.86 11.23 -4.79
C GLY A 19 6.25 11.89 -3.47
N ASN A 20 5.46 11.69 -2.41
CA ASN A 20 5.77 12.18 -1.05
C ASN A 20 6.92 11.38 -0.44
N VAL A 21 6.98 10.06 -0.68
CA VAL A 21 8.14 9.23 -0.28
C VAL A 21 9.42 9.70 -0.96
N ALA A 22 9.36 9.95 -2.27
CA ALA A 22 10.52 10.47 -3.02
C ALA A 22 10.96 11.84 -2.49
N TYR A 23 10.01 12.72 -2.13
CA TYR A 23 10.31 14.01 -1.52
C TYR A 23 10.98 13.86 -0.15
N ALA A 24 10.48 12.97 0.72
CA ALA A 24 11.11 12.66 2.00
C ALA A 24 12.55 12.15 1.83
N HIS A 25 12.81 11.30 0.82
CA HIS A 25 14.16 10.85 0.50
C HIS A 25 15.07 11.99 0.03
N ALA A 26 14.54 12.92 -0.77
CA ALA A 26 15.29 14.10 -1.19
C ALA A 26 15.67 14.96 0.02
N LEU A 27 14.73 15.25 0.93
CA LEU A 27 15.00 16.00 2.17
C LEU A 27 16.08 15.33 3.03
N ALA A 28 15.96 14.02 3.26
CA ALA A 28 16.97 13.28 3.99
C ALA A 28 18.35 13.36 3.32
N THR A 29 18.39 13.29 1.99
CA THR A 29 19.65 13.38 1.22
C THR A 29 20.27 14.77 1.36
N PHE A 30 19.49 15.85 1.21
CA PHE A 30 20.01 17.21 1.36
C PHE A 30 20.51 17.48 2.78
N ALA A 31 19.75 17.07 3.80
CA ALA A 31 20.18 17.17 5.19
C ALA A 31 21.47 16.38 5.47
N MET A 32 21.71 15.27 4.76
CA MET A 32 22.96 14.51 4.88
C MET A 32 24.15 15.20 4.20
N LEU A 33 23.92 15.95 3.11
CA LEU A 33 24.96 16.63 2.35
C LEU A 33 25.43 17.93 3.01
N GLU A 34 24.57 18.59 3.78
CA GLU A 34 24.83 19.87 4.45
C GLU A 34 25.44 19.70 5.87
N ASP A 35 26.38 18.76 6.04
CA ASP A 35 26.94 18.37 7.35
C ASP A 35 25.86 17.88 8.34
N ALA A 36 25.31 16.70 8.04
CA ALA A 36 24.24 16.07 8.82
C ALA A 36 24.47 16.19 10.34
N PRO A 37 23.54 16.81 11.10
CA PRO A 37 23.59 16.78 12.55
C PRO A 37 23.77 15.34 13.04
N PRO A 38 24.67 15.08 14.01
CA PRO A 38 24.86 13.73 14.55
C PRO A 38 23.56 13.08 15.02
N ALA A 39 22.59 13.91 15.42
CA ALA A 39 21.25 13.49 15.83
C ALA A 39 20.43 12.81 14.72
N LEU A 40 20.73 13.03 13.44
CA LEU A 40 20.04 12.42 12.29
C LEU A 40 20.60 11.04 11.91
N LEU A 41 21.88 10.79 12.22
CA LEU A 41 22.59 9.60 11.75
C LEU A 41 22.12 8.33 12.48
N GLY A 42 21.89 7.26 11.73
CA GLY A 42 21.47 5.95 12.27
C GLY A 42 19.99 5.85 12.64
N ASN A 43 19.22 6.91 12.46
CA ASN A 43 17.78 6.89 12.72
C ASN A 43 16.98 6.17 11.63
N LYS A 44 15.77 5.75 12.01
CA LYS A 44 14.77 5.19 11.11
C LYS A 44 13.56 6.11 11.10
N TYR A 45 13.07 6.43 9.91
CA TYR A 45 11.96 7.32 9.70
C TYR A 45 10.82 6.59 8.99
N PHE A 46 9.59 6.86 9.42
CA PHE A 46 8.39 6.45 8.70
C PHE A 46 7.85 7.67 7.95
N VAL A 47 7.55 7.50 6.67
CA VAL A 47 6.95 8.55 5.84
C VAL A 47 5.45 8.34 5.83
N THR A 48 4.70 9.34 6.26
CA THR A 48 3.24 9.37 6.24
C THR A 48 2.76 10.64 5.54
N ASP A 49 1.60 10.61 4.90
CA ASP A 49 1.01 11.82 4.28
C ASP A 49 -0.48 12.03 4.55
N GLN A 50 -1.16 11.04 5.12
CA GLN A 50 -2.56 11.13 5.50
C GLN A 50 -2.86 10.19 6.67
N PRO A 51 -3.95 10.42 7.41
CA PRO A 51 -4.42 9.50 8.44
C PRO A 51 -4.70 8.10 7.86
N ALA A 52 -4.57 7.08 8.72
CA ALA A 52 -4.92 5.73 8.36
C ALA A 52 -6.42 5.62 8.02
N ASP A 53 -6.74 4.95 6.92
CA ASP A 53 -8.11 4.72 6.43
C ASP A 53 -8.35 3.21 6.24
N ASN A 54 -9.59 2.81 6.09
CA ASN A 54 -9.92 1.43 5.74
C ASN A 54 -9.37 1.10 4.35
N PHE A 55 -8.57 0.04 4.23
CA PHE A 55 -7.94 -0.33 2.96
C PHE A 55 -8.94 -0.62 1.84
N PHE A 56 -10.07 -1.26 2.15
CA PHE A 56 -11.07 -1.60 1.14
C PHE A 56 -11.80 -0.36 0.65
N GLU A 57 -12.17 0.55 1.55
CA GLU A 57 -12.73 1.86 1.17
C GLU A 57 -11.74 2.69 0.36
N PHE A 58 -10.46 2.70 0.76
CA PHE A 58 -9.40 3.36 0.00
C PHE A 58 -9.28 2.79 -1.41
N MET A 59 -9.17 1.47 -1.55
CA MET A 59 -9.04 0.81 -2.86
C MET A 59 -10.27 1.00 -3.73
N ARG A 60 -11.48 1.02 -3.15
CA ARG A 60 -12.73 1.25 -3.88
C ARG A 60 -12.72 2.56 -4.67
N LYS A 61 -12.18 3.64 -4.06
CA LYS A 61 -12.03 4.97 -4.70
C LYS A 61 -11.27 4.91 -6.03
N PHE A 62 -10.35 3.95 -6.20
CA PHE A 62 -9.59 3.77 -7.45
C PHE A 62 -10.23 2.77 -8.40
N VAL A 63 -10.82 1.68 -7.88
CA VAL A 63 -11.27 0.55 -8.69
C VAL A 63 -12.61 0.81 -9.38
N GLU A 64 -13.57 1.41 -8.67
CA GLU A 64 -14.92 1.65 -9.21
C GLU A 64 -14.93 2.66 -10.38
N PRO A 65 -14.20 3.80 -10.34
CA PRO A 65 -14.13 4.71 -11.48
C PRO A 65 -13.50 4.11 -12.74
N LEU A 66 -12.77 3.00 -12.60
CA LEU A 66 -12.21 2.24 -13.72
C LEU A 66 -13.21 1.23 -14.32
N GLY A 67 -14.41 1.12 -13.75
CA GLY A 67 -15.48 0.22 -14.22
C GLY A 67 -15.32 -1.23 -13.79
N TYR A 68 -14.58 -1.48 -12.70
CA TYR A 68 -14.46 -2.80 -12.08
C TYR A 68 -15.36 -2.87 -10.84
N ASP A 69 -16.09 -3.98 -10.70
CA ASP A 69 -16.85 -4.25 -9.49
C ASP A 69 -15.90 -4.54 -8.33
N PHE A 70 -16.01 -3.77 -7.26
CA PHE A 70 -15.29 -4.02 -6.01
C PHE A 70 -16.24 -4.70 -5.01
N PRO A 71 -15.83 -5.80 -4.36
CA PRO A 71 -16.71 -6.50 -3.43
C PRO A 71 -17.15 -5.55 -2.29
N PRO A 72 -18.39 -5.69 -1.81
CA PRO A 72 -18.90 -4.87 -0.72
C PRO A 72 -18.09 -5.13 0.55
N SER A 73 -17.93 -4.11 1.39
CA SER A 73 -17.20 -4.19 2.66
C SER A 73 -17.81 -5.20 3.64
N SER A 74 -19.07 -5.58 3.43
CA SER A 74 -19.77 -6.64 4.17
C SER A 74 -19.30 -8.06 3.84
N ARG A 75 -18.52 -8.26 2.76
CA ARG A 75 -18.01 -9.58 2.40
C ARG A 75 -16.77 -9.88 3.24
N THR A 76 -16.88 -10.84 4.14
CA THR A 76 -15.82 -11.23 5.06
C THR A 76 -15.34 -12.65 4.74
N ILE A 77 -14.03 -12.87 4.88
CA ILE A 77 -13.41 -14.18 4.73
C ILE A 77 -12.72 -14.50 6.05
N PRO A 78 -12.88 -15.70 6.64
CA PRO A 78 -12.13 -16.07 7.83
C PRO A 78 -10.62 -15.96 7.58
N ALA A 79 -9.87 -15.33 8.49
CA ALA A 79 -8.44 -15.06 8.28
C ALA A 79 -7.64 -16.36 8.06
N TRP A 80 -7.99 -17.44 8.75
CA TRP A 80 -7.36 -18.75 8.58
C TRP A 80 -7.56 -19.32 7.16
N ALA A 81 -8.75 -19.11 6.57
CA ALA A 81 -9.07 -19.57 5.22
C ALA A 81 -8.28 -18.77 4.17
N ALA A 82 -8.21 -17.46 4.32
CA ALA A 82 -7.39 -16.60 3.46
C ALA A 82 -5.90 -16.98 3.57
N LEU A 83 -5.39 -17.23 4.78
CA LEU A 83 -4.00 -17.63 5.00
C LEU A 83 -3.69 -19.01 4.39
N LEU A 84 -4.64 -19.94 4.46
CA LEU A 84 -4.51 -21.26 3.83
C LEU A 84 -4.47 -21.13 2.30
N ALA A 85 -5.35 -20.33 1.72
CA ALA A 85 -5.37 -20.05 0.28
C ALA A 85 -4.07 -19.39 -0.20
N GLY A 86 -3.54 -18.40 0.54
CA GLY A 86 -2.26 -17.76 0.22
C GLY A 86 -1.08 -18.75 0.26
N ARG A 87 -1.03 -19.63 1.27
CA ARG A 87 -0.01 -20.70 1.34
C ARG A 87 -0.14 -21.71 0.20
N ALA A 88 -1.37 -22.10 -0.15
CA ALA A 88 -1.63 -23.03 -1.25
C ALA A 88 -1.18 -22.42 -2.59
N SER A 89 -1.51 -21.15 -2.83
CA SER A 89 -1.09 -20.41 -4.02
C SER A 89 0.43 -20.32 -4.14
N GLU A 90 1.14 -19.99 -3.05
CA GLU A 90 2.61 -19.99 -3.04
C GLU A 90 3.22 -21.36 -3.35
N ARG A 91 2.66 -22.43 -2.77
CA ARG A 91 3.14 -23.81 -3.02
C ARG A 91 2.90 -24.21 -4.47
N PHE A 92 1.73 -23.91 -5.00
CA PHE A 92 1.40 -24.17 -6.40
C PHE A 92 2.31 -23.38 -7.33
N ALA A 93 2.51 -22.09 -7.07
CA ALA A 93 3.41 -21.25 -7.84
C ALA A 93 4.83 -21.82 -7.84
N LYS A 94 5.37 -22.23 -6.68
CA LYS A 94 6.69 -22.86 -6.58
C LYS A 94 6.80 -24.16 -7.38
N LEU A 95 5.74 -24.97 -7.40
CA LEU A 95 5.72 -26.23 -8.15
C LEU A 95 5.74 -26.00 -9.67
N VAL A 96 5.03 -24.98 -10.14
CA VAL A 96 4.89 -24.68 -11.58
C VAL A 96 5.99 -23.74 -12.09
N GLN A 97 6.63 -22.98 -11.19
CA GLN A 97 7.75 -22.06 -11.47
C GLN A 97 8.86 -22.60 -12.40
N PRO A 98 9.33 -23.86 -12.28
CA PRO A 98 10.35 -24.39 -13.19
C PRO A 98 9.88 -24.51 -14.65
N VAL A 99 8.57 -24.65 -14.87
CA VAL A 99 8.00 -24.77 -16.22
C VAL A 99 7.49 -23.42 -16.71
N TRP A 100 6.72 -22.70 -15.89
CA TRP A 100 6.16 -21.38 -16.20
C TRP A 100 6.43 -20.38 -15.09
N LYS A 101 6.95 -19.20 -15.46
CA LYS A 101 7.18 -18.08 -14.52
C LYS A 101 5.87 -17.44 -14.09
N LEU A 102 5.18 -18.08 -13.15
CA LEU A 102 3.98 -17.55 -12.49
C LEU A 102 4.38 -16.59 -11.36
N ARG A 103 3.76 -15.41 -11.34
CA ARG A 103 3.80 -14.50 -10.20
C ARG A 103 2.47 -14.63 -9.46
N PRO A 104 2.43 -15.30 -8.29
CA PRO A 104 1.18 -15.47 -7.57
C PRO A 104 0.67 -14.11 -7.08
N THR A 105 -0.54 -13.74 -7.51
CA THR A 105 -1.22 -12.51 -7.08
C THR A 105 -1.68 -12.56 -5.62
N LEU A 106 -1.95 -13.77 -5.11
CA LEU A 106 -2.33 -14.02 -3.71
C LEU A 106 -1.19 -14.77 -3.00
N THR A 107 -0.49 -14.09 -2.09
CA THR A 107 0.56 -14.72 -1.27
C THR A 107 0.16 -14.74 0.20
N LYS A 108 0.72 -15.66 0.98
CA LYS A 108 0.57 -15.67 2.44
C LYS A 108 1.02 -14.33 3.01
N SER A 109 2.10 -13.75 2.48
CA SER A 109 2.60 -12.44 2.91
C SER A 109 1.56 -11.33 2.69
N SER A 110 0.98 -11.23 1.49
CA SER A 110 -0.08 -10.26 1.19
C SER A 110 -1.28 -10.41 2.12
N VAL A 111 -1.73 -11.65 2.36
CA VAL A 111 -2.84 -11.93 3.29
C VAL A 111 -2.46 -11.57 4.73
N THR A 112 -1.23 -11.87 5.15
CA THR A 112 -0.77 -11.56 6.52
C THR A 112 -0.74 -10.06 6.76
N VAL A 113 -0.33 -9.28 5.76
CA VAL A 113 -0.43 -7.82 5.83
C VAL A 113 -1.89 -7.43 5.97
N LEU A 114 -2.78 -7.84 5.05
CA LEU A 114 -4.20 -7.47 5.08
C LEU A 114 -4.95 -7.86 6.37
N VAL A 115 -4.55 -8.96 7.03
CA VAL A 115 -5.13 -9.41 8.31
C VAL A 115 -4.60 -8.63 9.52
N ASN A 116 -3.48 -7.92 9.38
CA ASN A 116 -2.89 -7.10 10.43
C ASN A 116 -2.96 -5.62 10.05
N SER A 117 -3.77 -4.83 10.76
CA SER A 117 -3.72 -3.39 10.64
C SER A 117 -2.35 -2.89 11.11
N ILE A 118 -1.65 -2.18 10.22
CA ILE A 118 -0.37 -1.55 10.53
C ILE A 118 -0.56 -0.06 10.24
N SER A 119 -0.61 0.73 11.32
CA SER A 119 -0.55 2.18 11.28
C SER A 119 0.65 2.63 12.11
N VAL A 120 1.47 3.51 11.57
CA VAL A 120 2.63 4.05 12.26
C VAL A 120 2.54 5.56 12.32
N LYS A 121 2.19 6.07 13.49
CA LYS A 121 2.32 7.51 13.77
C LYS A 121 3.77 7.81 14.12
N SER A 122 4.46 8.50 13.24
CA SER A 122 5.81 9.02 13.49
C SER A 122 5.85 10.50 13.15
N THR A 123 6.17 11.34 14.15
CA THR A 123 6.41 12.78 13.95
C THR A 123 7.88 13.07 13.64
N ARG A 124 8.76 12.09 13.90
CA ARG A 124 10.21 12.27 13.86
C ARG A 124 10.73 12.81 12.52
N LEU A 125 10.10 12.42 11.41
CA LEU A 125 10.48 12.92 10.10
C LEU A 125 10.15 14.42 9.93
N ALA A 126 9.01 14.86 10.48
CA ALA A 126 8.65 16.27 10.50
C ALA A 126 9.54 17.06 11.49
N ASP A 127 9.76 16.51 12.68
CA ASP A 127 10.53 17.15 13.75
C ASP A 127 12.01 17.32 13.36
N ASP A 128 12.63 16.29 12.76
CA ASP A 128 14.06 16.27 12.45
C ASP A 128 14.39 16.90 11.08
N LEU A 129 13.50 16.77 10.09
CA LEU A 129 13.76 17.13 8.69
C LEU A 129 12.77 18.16 8.12
N GLY A 130 11.86 18.71 8.94
CA GLY A 130 10.86 19.69 8.49
C GLY A 130 9.94 19.14 7.40
N TYR A 131 9.76 17.82 7.35
CA TYR A 131 8.96 17.19 6.31
C TYR A 131 7.48 17.53 6.48
N GLU A 132 6.90 18.04 5.40
CA GLU A 132 5.46 18.09 5.16
C GLU A 132 5.16 17.43 3.81
N PRO A 133 4.04 16.70 3.67
CA PRO A 133 3.65 16.12 2.39
C PRO A 133 3.60 17.16 1.28
N ARG A 134 4.33 16.89 0.20
CA ARG A 134 4.41 17.81 -0.95
C ARG A 134 3.15 17.78 -1.81
N PHE A 135 2.50 16.61 -1.87
CA PHE A 135 1.28 16.37 -2.64
C PHE A 135 0.15 16.06 -1.69
N THR A 136 -0.98 16.74 -1.88
CA THR A 136 -2.20 16.44 -1.10
C THR A 136 -2.80 15.10 -1.53
N PRO A 137 -3.67 14.47 -0.71
CA PRO A 137 -4.37 13.25 -1.09
C PRO A 137 -5.14 13.38 -2.40
N GLU A 138 -5.75 14.53 -2.67
CA GLU A 138 -6.50 14.83 -3.90
C GLU A 138 -5.57 14.90 -5.11
N GLU A 139 -4.46 15.64 -5.00
CA GLU A 139 -3.46 15.72 -6.07
C GLU A 139 -2.83 14.35 -6.37
N ALA A 140 -2.55 13.57 -5.32
CA ALA A 140 -2.03 12.22 -5.43
C ALA A 140 -3.04 11.32 -6.17
N PHE A 141 -4.31 11.38 -5.79
CA PHE A 141 -5.41 10.64 -6.43
C PHE A 141 -5.51 10.98 -7.92
N ASP A 142 -5.59 12.26 -8.26
CA ASP A 142 -5.73 12.73 -9.63
C ASP A 142 -4.56 12.29 -10.52
N ARG A 143 -3.34 12.36 -9.99
CA ARG A 143 -2.14 11.89 -10.70
C ARG A 143 -2.17 10.39 -10.95
N VAL A 144 -2.56 9.60 -9.94
CA VAL A 144 -2.69 8.15 -10.07
C VAL A 144 -3.75 7.82 -11.13
N MET A 145 -4.93 8.43 -11.06
CA MET A 145 -6.01 8.17 -12.00
C MET A 145 -5.65 8.61 -13.43
N THR A 146 -5.04 9.77 -13.60
CA THR A 146 -4.56 10.25 -14.91
C THR A 146 -3.54 9.29 -15.53
N TYR A 147 -2.64 8.76 -14.73
CA TYR A 147 -1.63 7.82 -15.22
C TYR A 147 -2.20 6.43 -15.51
N TYR A 148 -3.00 5.87 -14.61
CA TYR A 148 -3.42 4.47 -14.68
C TYR A 148 -4.71 4.23 -15.46
N ALA A 149 -5.69 5.15 -15.43
CA ALA A 149 -6.99 4.90 -16.05
C ALA A 149 -6.93 4.54 -17.54
N PRO A 150 -6.16 5.27 -18.40
CA PRO A 150 -6.05 4.91 -19.81
C PRO A 150 -5.37 3.55 -20.05
N ARG A 151 -4.52 3.10 -19.11
CA ARG A 151 -3.78 1.84 -19.23
C ARG A 151 -4.65 0.64 -18.88
N PHE A 152 -5.52 0.77 -17.88
CA PHE A 152 -6.49 -0.26 -17.53
C PHE A 152 -7.60 -0.39 -18.57
N GLN A 153 -8.05 0.72 -19.17
CA GLN A 153 -9.03 0.70 -20.26
C GLN A 153 -8.50 0.02 -21.54
N LYS A 154 -7.22 0.23 -21.88
CA LYS A 154 -6.58 -0.49 -23.01
C LYS A 154 -6.51 -2.01 -22.79
N GLY A 155 -6.29 -2.45 -21.55
CA GLY A 155 -6.31 -3.88 -21.21
C GLY A 155 -7.67 -4.54 -21.46
N ARG A 156 -8.77 -3.80 -21.26
CA ARG A 156 -10.14 -4.25 -21.53
C ARG A 156 -10.48 -4.35 -23.02
N ALA A 157 -9.92 -3.49 -23.86
CA ALA A 157 -10.14 -3.56 -25.31
C ALA A 157 -9.39 -4.73 -25.98
N ALA A 158 -8.45 -5.36 -25.26
CA ALA A 158 -7.62 -6.46 -25.75
C ALA A 158 -8.02 -7.85 -25.19
N SER A 159 -9.08 -7.92 -24.37
CA SER A 159 -9.64 -9.14 -23.77
C SER A 159 -11.05 -9.41 -24.30
#